data_AF-A0A1B6FIW9-F1
#
_entry.id   AF-A0A1B6FIW9-F1
#
_cell.length_a   1.000
_cell.length_b   1.000
_cell.length_c   1.000
_cell.angle_alpha   90.00
_cell.angle_beta   90.00
_cell.angle_gamma   90.00
#
_symmetry.space_group_name_H-M   'P 1'
#
loop_
_entity.id
_entity.type
_entity.pdbx_description
1 polymer ?
#
loop_
_entity_poly.entity_id
_entity_poly.type
_entity_poly.pdbx_seq_one_letter_code
_entity_poly.pdbx_strand_id
1 'polypeptide(L)'
;SNISLMLVFREMELQHLSSLLIIESIRKPKDTMLQGLQAVKEYYDAEIKTIEEQLENAEKHIKQEEERAEMLEGVAKDLLNTDIKYLVSSETTILTHVFVEHAYEECIASGDTDMTTIETLQALKLLYEDLMIKLDSMPFDIVKEAEAAVQTKNAIALEKAHQARRQVALLDNLSKSMKRALDKPFVRHGRPLMWRSKPPSPKHRIKYVSRQYSPRELEYLIHFTDYCPYEDEEAVNLFFPLGT
;
A
#
# COMPACT_ATOMS: atom_id res chain seq x y z
N SER A 1 -108.18 -1.28 50.39
CA SER A 1 -107.10 -2.27 50.14
C SER A 1 -106.90 -2.53 48.64
N ASN A 2 -107.94 -2.77 47.83
CA ASN A 2 -107.77 -3.11 46.40
C ASN A 2 -107.22 -1.98 45.50
N ILE A 3 -107.54 -0.71 45.77
CA ILE A 3 -107.09 0.43 44.95
C ILE A 3 -105.58 0.66 45.09
N SER A 4 -105.02 0.50 46.30
CA SER A 4 -103.59 0.61 46.57
C SER A 4 -102.77 -0.46 45.85
N LEU A 5 -103.34 -1.66 45.71
CA LEU A 5 -102.70 -2.80 45.07
C LEU A 5 -102.63 -2.63 43.54
N MET A 6 -103.69 -2.10 42.93
CA MET A 6 -103.72 -1.73 41.51
C MET A 6 -102.73 -0.62 41.16
N LEU A 7 -102.55 0.35 42.05
CA LEU A 7 -101.56 1.42 41.88
C LEU A 7 -100.13 0.87 41.89
N VAL A 8 -99.82 -0.02 42.84
CA VAL A 8 -98.51 -0.69 42.91
C VAL A 8 -98.26 -1.58 41.69
N PHE A 9 -99.27 -2.32 41.21
CA PHE A 9 -99.13 -3.10 39.97
C PHE A 9 -98.86 -2.22 38.75
N ARG A 10 -99.56 -1.09 38.62
CA ARG A 10 -99.34 -0.15 37.52
C ARG A 10 -97.95 0.51 37.58
N GLU A 11 -97.46 0.81 38.78
CA GLU A 11 -96.11 1.33 38.98
C GLU A 11 -95.05 0.28 38.59
N MET A 12 -95.25 -0.98 38.97
CA MET A 12 -94.37 -2.08 38.57
C MET A 12 -94.40 -2.32 37.06
N GLU A 13 -95.56 -2.23 36.41
CA GLU A 13 -95.68 -2.32 34.95
C GLU A 13 -94.92 -1.20 34.25
N LEU A 14 -95.04 0.03 34.73
CA LEU A 14 -94.29 1.18 34.21
C LEU A 14 -92.79 1.02 34.42
N GLN A 15 -92.37 0.54 35.58
CA GLN A 15 -90.96 0.26 35.86
C GLN A 15 -90.41 -0.85 34.97
N HIS A 16 -91.15 -1.96 34.79
CA HIS A 16 -90.76 -3.03 33.86
C HIS A 16 -90.71 -2.58 32.41
N LEU A 17 -91.65 -1.74 31.97
CA LEU A 17 -91.63 -1.20 30.62
C LEU A 17 -90.44 -0.26 30.41
N SER A 18 -90.13 0.57 31.42
CA SER A 18 -88.97 1.46 31.38
C SER A 18 -87.64 0.67 31.32
N SER A 19 -87.51 -0.43 32.07
CA SER A 19 -86.31 -1.27 32.04
C SER A 19 -86.17 -2.02 30.72
N LEU A 20 -87.27 -2.51 30.14
CA LEU A 20 -87.27 -3.14 28.82
C LEU A 20 -86.83 -2.16 27.73
N LEU A 21 -87.32 -0.91 27.77
CA LEU A 21 -86.94 0.13 26.83
C LEU A 21 -85.45 0.49 26.95
N ILE A 22 -84.92 0.55 28.17
CA ILE A 22 -83.49 0.75 28.41
C ILE A 22 -82.66 -0.41 27.83
N ILE A 23 -83.06 -1.66 28.07
CA ILE A 23 -82.37 -2.83 27.52
C ILE A 23 -82.38 -2.81 25.99
N GLU A 24 -83.51 -2.48 25.38
CA GLU A 24 -83.62 -2.34 23.93
C GLU A 24 -82.73 -1.22 23.40
N SER A 25 -82.68 -0.09 24.10
CA SER A 25 -81.84 1.05 23.73
C SER A 25 -80.33 0.75 23.80
N ILE A 26 -79.90 -0.11 24.73
CA ILE A 26 -78.49 -0.50 24.91
C ILE A 26 -78.08 -1.64 23.97
N ARG A 27 -79.03 -2.47 23.53
CA ARG A 27 -78.76 -3.60 22.63
C ARG A 27 -78.10 -3.15 21.33
N LYS A 28 -78.63 -2.12 20.67
CA LYS A 28 -78.06 -1.60 19.40
C LYS A 28 -76.61 -1.09 19.58
N PRO A 29 -76.30 -0.21 20.56
CA PRO A 29 -74.92 0.17 20.88
C PRO A 29 -73.99 -1.01 21.16
N LYS A 30 -74.46 -2.02 21.90
CA LYS A 30 -73.67 -3.22 22.20
C LYS A 30 -73.33 -3.99 20.93
N ASP A 31 -74.30 -4.23 20.06
CA ASP A 31 -74.09 -4.96 18.81
C ASP A 31 -73.14 -4.19 17.89
N THR A 32 -73.29 -2.85 17.80
CA THR A 32 -72.35 -2.01 17.04
C THR A 32 -70.92 -2.03 17.62
N MET A 33 -70.79 -2.06 18.95
CA MET A 33 -69.48 -2.12 19.61
C MET A 33 -68.80 -3.48 19.38
N LEU A 34 -69.56 -4.58 19.41
CA LEU A 34 -69.03 -5.91 19.11
C LEU A 34 -68.57 -6.03 17.66
N GLN A 35 -69.35 -5.50 16.71
CA GLN A 35 -68.95 -5.44 15.30
C GLN A 35 -67.71 -4.58 15.10
N GLY A 36 -67.63 -3.43 15.76
CA GLY A 36 -66.43 -2.58 15.73
C GLY A 36 -65.20 -3.29 16.28
N LEU A 37 -65.34 -4.04 17.38
CA LEU A 37 -64.25 -4.81 17.97
C LEU A 37 -63.79 -5.96 17.05
N GLN A 38 -64.71 -6.62 16.36
CA GLN A 38 -64.39 -7.63 15.35
C GLN A 38 -63.62 -7.03 14.17
N ALA A 39 -64.09 -5.90 13.63
CA ALA A 39 -63.42 -5.22 12.53
C ALA A 39 -62.01 -4.74 12.91
N VAL A 40 -61.84 -4.22 14.13
CA VAL A 40 -60.52 -3.82 14.66
C VAL A 40 -59.60 -5.02 14.81
N LYS A 41 -60.12 -6.16 15.29
CA LYS A 41 -59.33 -7.38 15.40
C LYS A 41 -58.85 -7.88 14.03
N GLU A 42 -59.75 -7.93 13.05
CA GLU A 42 -59.42 -8.33 11.68
C GLU A 42 -58.39 -7.39 11.04
N TYR A 43 -58.50 -6.08 11.30
CA TYR A 43 -57.53 -5.09 10.86
C TYR A 43 -56.13 -5.36 11.44
N TYR A 44 -56.03 -5.58 12.75
CA TYR A 44 -54.74 -5.89 13.37
C TYR A 44 -54.17 -7.24 12.94
N ASP A 45 -55.02 -8.26 12.77
CA ASP A 45 -54.59 -9.57 12.27
C ASP A 45 -54.05 -9.46 10.83
N ALA A 46 -54.62 -8.58 10.00
CA ALA A 46 -54.09 -8.28 8.66
C ALA A 46 -52.76 -7.51 8.74
N GLU A 47 -52.69 -6.46 9.56
CA GLU A 47 -51.48 -5.65 9.73
C GLU A 47 -50.30 -6.50 10.22
N ILE A 48 -50.52 -7.38 11.20
CA ILE A 48 -49.50 -8.30 11.72
C ILE A 48 -48.96 -9.18 10.58
N LYS A 49 -49.83 -9.75 9.74
CA LYS A 49 -49.39 -10.55 8.58
C LYS A 49 -48.56 -9.73 7.60
N THR A 50 -48.96 -8.50 7.32
CA THR A 50 -48.17 -7.64 6.41
C THR A 50 -46.80 -7.32 6.99
N ILE A 51 -46.69 -7.12 8.30
CA ILE A 51 -45.42 -6.87 8.99
C ILE A 51 -44.56 -8.14 8.96
N GLU A 52 -45.15 -9.31 9.18
CA GLU A 52 -44.46 -10.61 9.08
C GLU A 52 -43.89 -10.84 7.67
N GLU A 53 -44.67 -10.56 6.62
CA GLU A 53 -44.21 -10.65 5.23
C GLU A 53 -43.08 -9.65 4.93
N GLN A 54 -43.19 -8.41 5.44
CA GLN A 54 -42.14 -7.40 5.29
C GLN A 54 -40.85 -7.82 6.00
N LEU A 55 -40.96 -8.42 7.19
CA LEU A 55 -39.82 -8.92 7.94
C LEU A 55 -39.12 -10.05 7.19
N GLU A 56 -39.88 -11.01 6.67
CA GLU A 56 -39.32 -12.13 5.90
C GLU A 56 -38.62 -11.63 4.62
N ASN A 57 -39.20 -10.64 3.94
CA ASN A 57 -38.58 -10.02 2.78
C ASN A 57 -37.30 -9.26 3.14
N ALA A 58 -37.29 -8.50 4.24
CA ALA A 58 -36.10 -7.81 4.72
C ALA A 58 -34.98 -8.79 5.08
N GLU A 59 -35.29 -9.90 5.76
CA GLU A 59 -34.32 -10.96 6.06
C GLU A 59 -33.74 -11.60 4.80
N LYS A 60 -34.55 -11.82 3.76
CA LYS A 60 -34.06 -12.32 2.46
C LYS A 60 -33.11 -11.32 1.80
N HIS A 61 -33.46 -10.03 1.82
CA HIS A 61 -32.59 -8.98 1.26
C HIS A 61 -31.26 -8.88 2.00
N ILE A 62 -31.27 -8.96 3.35
CA ILE A 62 -30.05 -8.96 4.16
C ILE A 62 -29.16 -10.13 3.75
N LYS A 63 -29.69 -11.35 3.68
CA LYS A 63 -28.92 -12.53 3.28
C LYS A 63 -28.32 -12.40 1.88
N GLN A 64 -29.09 -11.87 0.92
CA GLN A 64 -28.59 -11.64 -0.44
C GLN A 64 -27.46 -10.61 -0.48
N GLU A 65 -27.57 -9.55 0.32
CA GLU A 65 -26.56 -8.50 0.40
C GLU A 65 -25.29 -9.01 1.11
N GLU A 66 -25.44 -9.83 2.14
CA GLU A 66 -24.33 -10.51 2.82
C GLU A 66 -23.58 -11.46 1.86
N GLU A 67 -24.30 -12.32 1.12
CA GLU A 67 -23.71 -13.18 0.09
C GLU A 67 -22.98 -12.36 -0.99
N ARG A 68 -23.58 -11.24 -1.42
CA ARG A 68 -22.95 -10.33 -2.39
C ARG A 68 -21.69 -9.68 -1.83
N ALA A 69 -21.70 -9.27 -0.56
CA ALA A 69 -20.55 -8.70 0.11
C ALA A 69 -19.41 -9.71 0.24
N GLU A 70 -19.71 -10.96 0.62
CA GLU A 70 -18.71 -12.04 0.67
C GLU A 70 -18.10 -12.32 -0.71
N MET A 71 -18.92 -12.36 -1.76
CA MET A 71 -18.45 -12.54 -3.13
C MET A 71 -17.52 -11.39 -3.57
N LEU A 72 -17.88 -10.15 -3.28
CA LEU A 72 -17.07 -8.97 -3.59
C LEU A 72 -15.76 -8.95 -2.79
N GLU A 73 -15.80 -9.33 -1.51
CA GLU A 73 -14.60 -9.50 -0.70
C GLU A 73 -13.68 -10.59 -1.28
N GLY A 74 -14.25 -11.71 -1.73
CA GLY A 74 -13.50 -12.78 -2.39
C GLY A 74 -12.78 -12.26 -3.62
N VAL A 75 -13.50 -11.58 -4.52
CA VAL A 75 -12.91 -10.97 -5.73
C VAL A 75 -11.84 -9.94 -5.38
N ALA A 76 -12.07 -9.10 -4.36
CA ALA A 76 -11.09 -8.10 -3.94
C ALA A 76 -9.82 -8.75 -3.37
N LYS A 77 -9.95 -9.80 -2.55
CA LYS A 77 -8.81 -10.58 -2.02
C LYS A 77 -8.06 -11.27 -3.14
N ASP A 78 -8.76 -11.85 -4.12
CA ASP A 78 -8.15 -12.48 -5.28
C ASP A 78 -7.39 -11.43 -6.12
N LEU A 79 -7.99 -10.27 -6.37
CA LEU A 79 -7.35 -9.16 -7.07
C LEU A 79 -6.07 -8.69 -6.36
N LEU A 80 -6.10 -8.56 -5.04
CA LEU A 80 -4.94 -8.19 -4.22
C LEU A 80 -3.86 -9.30 -4.16
N ASN A 81 -4.25 -10.56 -4.31
CA ASN A 81 -3.32 -11.69 -4.37
C ASN A 81 -2.75 -11.93 -5.77
N THR A 82 -3.35 -11.34 -6.81
CA THR A 82 -2.82 -11.38 -8.17
C THR A 82 -1.68 -10.39 -8.38
N ASP A 83 -1.05 -10.49 -9.56
CA ASP A 83 0.05 -9.63 -10.01
C ASP A 83 -0.30 -8.14 -10.01
N ILE A 84 -1.58 -7.77 -9.90
CA ILE A 84 -2.05 -6.38 -9.81
C ILE A 84 -1.48 -5.68 -8.58
N LYS A 85 -1.27 -6.39 -7.46
CA LYS A 85 -0.58 -5.81 -6.31
C LYS A 85 0.86 -5.43 -6.63
N TYR A 86 1.56 -6.23 -7.43
CA TYR A 86 2.90 -5.87 -7.88
C TYR A 86 2.87 -4.72 -8.90
N LEU A 87 1.85 -4.64 -9.74
CA LEU A 87 1.67 -3.52 -10.67
C LEU A 87 1.32 -2.20 -9.96
N VAL A 88 0.50 -2.21 -8.92
CA VAL A 88 0.05 -0.99 -8.22
C VAL A 88 0.99 -0.61 -7.07
N SER A 89 1.57 -1.60 -6.37
CA SER A 89 2.41 -1.39 -5.18
C SER A 89 3.90 -1.56 -5.45
N SER A 90 4.33 -1.69 -6.71
CA SER A 90 5.76 -1.68 -7.01
C SER A 90 6.36 -0.33 -6.67
N GLU A 91 7.56 -0.35 -6.09
CA GLU A 91 8.31 0.88 -5.80
C GLU A 91 8.45 1.75 -7.04
N THR A 92 8.68 1.13 -8.21
CA THR A 92 8.81 1.84 -9.49
C THR A 92 7.54 2.59 -9.87
N THR A 93 6.35 2.02 -9.68
CA THR A 93 5.10 2.66 -10.08
C THR A 93 4.70 3.79 -9.15
N ILE A 94 4.91 3.60 -7.84
CA ILE A 94 4.73 4.66 -6.84
C ILE A 94 5.70 5.82 -7.13
N LEU A 95 6.97 5.52 -7.39
CA LEU A 95 7.94 6.56 -7.75
C LEU A 95 7.54 7.31 -9.01
N THR A 96 7.13 6.61 -10.07
CA THR A 96 6.67 7.27 -11.30
C THR A 96 5.47 8.16 -11.06
N HIS A 97 4.53 7.77 -10.20
CA HIS A 97 3.37 8.58 -9.88
C HIS A 97 3.76 9.88 -9.17
N VAL A 98 4.61 9.79 -8.15
CA VAL A 98 5.11 10.96 -7.41
C VAL A 98 5.90 11.90 -8.32
N PHE A 99 6.72 11.35 -9.24
CA PHE A 99 7.46 12.18 -10.20
C PHE A 99 6.52 12.93 -11.16
N VAL A 100 5.45 12.29 -11.62
CA VAL A 100 4.45 12.92 -12.49
C VAL A 100 3.71 14.02 -11.77
N GLU A 101 3.26 13.79 -10.53
CA GLU A 101 2.62 14.81 -9.70
C GLU A 101 3.54 16.00 -9.46
N HIS A 102 4.79 15.74 -9.08
CA HIS A 102 5.77 16.79 -8.85
C HIS A 102 6.03 17.63 -10.11
N ALA A 103 6.17 16.99 -11.27
CA ALA A 103 6.34 17.70 -12.54
C ALA A 103 5.11 18.52 -12.92
N TYR A 104 3.90 18.01 -12.64
CA TYR A 104 2.65 18.73 -12.88
C TYR A 104 2.52 19.96 -11.97
N GLU A 105 2.84 19.82 -10.68
CA GLU A 105 2.84 20.92 -9.70
C GLU A 105 3.84 22.02 -10.06
N GLU A 106 5.03 21.64 -10.53
CA GLU A 106 6.08 22.58 -10.93
C GLU A 106 5.73 23.33 -12.23
N CYS A 107 5.11 22.65 -13.20
CA CYS A 107 4.87 23.21 -14.53
C CYS A 107 3.51 23.93 -14.69
N ILE A 108 2.44 23.48 -14.03
CA ILE A 108 1.05 23.88 -14.38
C ILE A 108 0.36 24.63 -13.24
N ALA A 109 0.25 24.01 -12.07
CA ALA A 109 -0.55 24.56 -10.98
C ALA A 109 -0.10 24.03 -9.61
N SER A 110 0.01 24.93 -8.64
CA SER A 110 0.18 24.59 -7.22
C SER A 110 -1.20 24.42 -6.57
N GLY A 111 -1.80 23.23 -6.67
CA GLY A 111 -3.06 22.93 -5.98
C GLY A 111 -3.65 21.57 -6.31
N ASP A 112 -4.45 21.04 -5.37
CA ASP A 112 -5.17 19.76 -5.48
C ASP A 112 -6.21 19.84 -6.59
N THR A 113 -5.85 19.34 -7.77
CA THR A 113 -6.83 18.99 -8.80
C THR A 113 -7.12 17.51 -8.66
N ASP A 114 -8.39 17.13 -8.50
CA ASP A 114 -8.88 15.73 -8.48
C ASP A 114 -8.73 15.05 -9.86
N MET A 115 -7.53 15.11 -10.44
CA MET A 115 -7.21 14.61 -11.77
C MET A 115 -6.53 13.26 -11.64
N THR A 116 -6.89 12.34 -12.52
CA THR A 116 -6.23 11.05 -12.60
C THR A 116 -4.81 11.18 -13.16
N THR A 117 -3.94 10.24 -12.85
CA THR A 117 -2.52 10.24 -13.31
C THR A 117 -2.36 10.29 -14.84
N ILE A 118 -3.34 9.76 -15.56
CA ILE A 118 -3.36 9.77 -17.02
C ILE A 118 -3.67 11.18 -17.52
N GLU A 119 -4.61 11.87 -16.88
CA GLU A 119 -4.98 13.24 -17.24
C GLU A 119 -3.86 14.23 -16.92
N THR A 120 -3.16 14.07 -15.78
CA THR A 120 -1.99 14.89 -15.44
C THR A 120 -0.84 14.70 -16.45
N LEU A 121 -0.57 13.44 -16.85
CA LEU A 121 0.39 13.15 -17.93
C LEU A 121 0.00 13.77 -19.27
N GLN A 122 -1.29 13.71 -19.62
CA GLN A 122 -1.77 14.27 -20.88
C GLN A 122 -1.64 15.79 -20.91
N ALA A 123 -1.96 16.47 -19.80
CA ALA A 123 -1.74 17.91 -19.67
C ALA A 123 -0.25 18.28 -19.80
N LEU A 124 0.63 17.54 -19.13
CA LEU A 124 2.08 17.75 -19.21
C LEU A 124 2.60 17.56 -20.64
N LYS A 125 2.10 16.54 -21.35
CA LYS A 125 2.44 16.29 -22.75
C LYS A 125 2.04 17.46 -23.66
N LEU A 126 0.82 17.98 -23.50
CA LEU A 126 0.35 19.11 -24.32
C LEU A 126 1.20 20.36 -24.10
N LEU A 127 1.60 20.64 -22.86
CA LEU A 127 2.51 21.74 -22.57
C LEU A 127 3.90 21.52 -23.16
N TYR A 128 4.42 20.31 -23.08
CA TYR A 128 5.69 19.97 -23.70
C TYR A 128 5.65 20.20 -25.21
N GLU A 129 4.60 19.75 -25.89
CA GLU A 129 4.42 19.96 -27.34
C GLU A 129 4.34 21.46 -27.69
N ASP A 130 3.59 22.25 -26.93
CA ASP A 130 3.50 23.71 -27.14
C ASP A 130 4.85 24.42 -26.92
N LEU A 131 5.60 24.03 -25.88
CA LEU A 131 6.93 24.57 -25.61
C LEU A 131 7.94 24.20 -26.70
N MET A 132 7.88 22.97 -27.23
CA MET A 132 8.75 22.56 -28.34
C MET A 132 8.47 23.36 -29.61
N ILE A 133 7.19 23.57 -29.96
CA ILE A 133 6.82 24.39 -31.12
C ILE A 133 7.33 25.83 -30.96
N LYS A 134 7.24 26.39 -29.75
CA LYS A 134 7.77 27.72 -29.45
C LYS A 134 9.30 27.76 -29.56
N LEU A 135 9.99 26.72 -29.09
CA LEU A 135 11.44 26.61 -29.18
C LEU A 135 11.92 26.57 -30.64
N ASP A 136 11.25 25.80 -31.49
CA ASP A 136 11.57 25.68 -32.92
C ASP A 136 11.37 27.00 -33.68
N SER A 137 10.49 27.88 -33.18
CA SER A 137 10.23 29.19 -33.79
C SER A 137 11.27 30.27 -33.44
N MET A 138 12.17 30.02 -32.48
CA MET A 138 13.12 31.04 -31.99
C MET A 138 14.43 31.10 -32.80
N PRO A 139 15.04 32.30 -32.94
CA PRO A 139 16.30 32.46 -33.64
C PRO A 139 17.49 31.90 -32.83
N PHE A 140 18.47 31.34 -33.56
CA PHE A 140 19.62 30.62 -32.99
C PHE A 140 20.44 31.41 -31.96
N ASP A 141 20.63 32.71 -32.18
CA ASP A 141 21.45 33.55 -31.30
C ASP A 141 20.87 33.68 -29.89
N ILE A 142 19.54 33.81 -29.78
CA ILE A 142 18.83 33.90 -28.50
C ILE A 142 18.86 32.54 -27.78
N VAL A 143 18.70 31.45 -28.53
CA VAL A 143 18.74 30.09 -27.97
C VAL A 143 20.11 29.81 -27.36
N LYS A 144 21.19 30.18 -28.03
CA LYS A 144 22.56 29.95 -27.54
C LYS A 144 22.87 30.71 -26.25
N GLU A 145 22.38 31.94 -26.12
CA GLU A 145 22.54 32.74 -24.88
C GLU A 145 21.71 32.13 -23.74
N ALA A 146 20.47 31.73 -24.02
CA ALA A 146 19.61 31.06 -23.05
C ALA A 146 20.20 29.71 -22.58
N GLU A 147 20.76 28.91 -23.49
CA GLU A 147 21.44 27.65 -23.15
C GLU A 147 22.61 27.87 -22.20
N ALA A 148 23.46 28.87 -22.46
CA ALA A 148 24.57 29.21 -21.57
C ALA A 148 24.08 29.64 -20.17
N ALA A 149 23.00 30.43 -20.11
CA ALA A 149 22.38 30.84 -18.85
C ALA A 149 21.75 29.65 -18.09
N VAL A 150 21.16 28.68 -18.80
CA VAL A 150 20.59 27.47 -18.19
C VAL A 150 21.69 26.56 -17.68
N GLN A 151 22.77 26.35 -18.45
CA GLN A 151 23.91 25.53 -18.05
C GLN A 151 24.57 26.06 -16.76
N THR A 152 24.77 27.36 -16.66
CA THR A 152 25.35 27.98 -15.46
C THR A 152 24.43 27.82 -14.24
N LYS A 153 23.11 28.02 -14.39
CA LYS A 153 22.13 27.77 -13.32
C LYS A 153 22.12 26.31 -12.88
N ASN A 154 22.13 25.38 -13.83
CA ASN A 154 22.14 23.93 -13.56
C ASN A 154 23.41 23.51 -12.82
N ALA A 155 24.57 24.06 -13.20
CA ALA A 155 25.82 23.80 -12.49
C ALA A 155 25.75 24.24 -11.01
N ILE A 156 25.20 25.43 -10.75
CA ILE A 156 25.02 25.94 -9.38
C ILE A 156 24.02 25.08 -8.59
N ALA A 157 22.90 24.69 -9.21
CA ALA A 157 21.90 23.84 -8.57
C ALA A 157 22.46 22.46 -8.21
N LEU A 158 23.24 21.86 -9.12
CA LEU A 158 23.91 20.59 -8.91
C LEU A 158 24.94 20.67 -7.77
N GLU A 159 25.72 21.74 -7.71
CA GLU A 159 26.65 21.96 -6.60
C GLU A 159 25.92 22.06 -5.26
N LYS A 160 24.81 22.82 -5.19
CA LYS A 160 23.97 22.91 -3.99
C LYS A 160 23.38 21.56 -3.59
N ALA A 161 22.90 20.76 -4.56
CA ALA A 161 22.38 19.42 -4.30
C ALA A 161 23.46 18.48 -3.73
N HIS A 162 24.70 18.55 -4.25
CA HIS A 162 25.82 17.81 -3.69
C HIS A 162 26.17 18.25 -2.26
N GLN A 163 26.16 19.56 -1.99
CA GLN A 163 26.39 20.08 -0.64
C GLN A 163 25.30 19.60 0.33
N ALA A 164 24.02 19.69 -0.05
CA ALA A 164 22.90 19.19 0.74
C ALA A 164 23.03 17.68 1.04
N ARG A 165 23.37 16.87 0.02
CA ARG A 165 23.62 15.43 0.20
C ARG A 165 24.75 15.15 1.20
N ARG A 166 25.84 15.93 1.14
CA ARG A 166 26.96 15.81 2.10
C ARG A 166 26.51 16.17 3.52
N GLN A 167 25.70 17.21 3.68
CA GLN A 167 25.15 17.62 4.98
C GLN A 167 24.22 16.55 5.57
N VAL A 168 23.30 15.99 4.77
CA VAL A 168 22.41 14.91 5.21
C VAL A 168 23.22 13.69 5.66
N ALA A 169 24.21 13.28 4.88
CA ALA A 169 25.09 12.16 5.24
C ALA A 169 25.86 12.43 6.55
N LEU A 170 26.29 13.66 6.80
CA LEU A 170 26.91 14.06 8.06
C LEU A 170 25.93 13.96 9.24
N LEU A 171 24.70 14.46 9.07
CA LEU A 171 23.64 14.37 10.07
C LEU A 171 23.29 12.92 10.41
N ASP A 172 23.21 12.04 9.41
CA ASP A 172 23.00 10.61 9.62
C ASP A 172 24.13 9.95 10.41
N ASN A 173 25.38 10.33 10.15
CA ASN A 173 26.51 9.82 10.91
C ASN A 173 26.51 10.31 12.35
N LEU A 174 26.12 11.57 12.58
CA LEU A 174 25.98 12.15 13.91
C LEU A 174 24.82 11.51 14.67
N SER A 175 23.66 11.29 14.04
CA SER A 175 22.53 10.63 14.67
C SER A 175 22.89 9.18 15.06
N LYS A 176 23.61 8.46 14.20
CA LYS A 176 24.16 7.13 14.50
C LYS A 176 25.15 7.16 15.67
N SER A 177 26.02 8.17 15.75
CA SER A 177 26.98 8.29 16.85
C SER A 177 26.29 8.63 18.19
N MET A 178 25.30 9.52 18.18
CA MET A 178 24.49 9.85 19.34
C MET A 178 23.70 8.64 19.83
N LYS A 179 23.05 7.88 18.92
CA LYS A 179 22.35 6.63 19.28
C LYS A 179 23.31 5.65 19.98
N ARG A 180 24.50 5.43 19.42
CA ARG A 180 25.53 4.57 20.03
C ARG A 180 26.02 5.08 21.39
N ALA A 181 26.03 6.39 21.62
CA ALA A 181 26.47 6.98 22.88
C ALA A 181 25.40 6.88 23.98
N LEU A 182 24.11 6.92 23.60
CA LEU A 182 22.97 6.76 24.51
C LEU A 182 22.66 5.29 24.80
N ASP A 183 22.98 4.38 23.87
CA ASP A 183 22.87 2.95 24.09
C ASP A 183 23.76 2.51 25.25
N LYS A 184 23.31 1.49 26.00
CA LYS A 184 24.08 0.94 27.12
C LYS A 184 25.47 0.54 26.61
N PRO A 185 26.56 0.93 27.30
CA PRO A 185 27.91 0.63 26.85
C PRO A 185 28.03 -0.88 26.68
N PHE A 186 28.47 -1.30 25.49
CA PHE A 186 28.64 -2.70 25.17
C PHE A 186 29.65 -3.33 26.15
N VAL A 187 29.13 -4.07 27.12
CA VAL A 187 29.95 -4.82 28.07
C VAL A 187 30.59 -5.95 27.28
N ARG A 188 31.86 -5.79 26.93
CA ARG A 188 32.66 -6.91 26.47
C ARG A 188 32.80 -7.86 27.64
N HIS A 189 31.94 -8.89 27.71
CA HIS A 189 32.30 -10.10 28.43
C HIS A 189 33.66 -10.49 27.86
N GLY A 190 34.70 -10.46 28.69
CA GLY A 190 36.07 -10.67 28.24
C GLY A 190 36.12 -11.87 27.31
N ARG A 191 36.90 -11.79 26.23
CA ARG A 191 37.16 -12.97 25.40
C ARG A 191 37.55 -14.09 26.37
N PRO A 192 36.88 -15.25 26.36
CA PRO A 192 37.31 -16.35 27.21
C PRO A 192 38.80 -16.56 26.96
N LEU A 193 39.55 -16.70 28.04
CA LEU A 193 41.00 -16.89 27.98
C LEU A 193 41.24 -18.17 27.19
N MET A 194 41.42 -18.05 25.88
CA MET A 194 41.84 -19.17 25.06
C MET A 194 43.25 -19.50 25.53
N TRP A 195 43.43 -20.69 26.09
CA TRP A 195 44.76 -21.22 26.26
C TRP A 195 45.48 -21.12 24.92
N ARG A 196 46.70 -20.58 25.00
CA ARG A 196 47.53 -20.35 23.84
C ARG A 196 47.67 -21.69 23.12
N SER A 197 47.00 -21.83 21.97
CA SER A 197 47.38 -22.84 21.01
C SER A 197 48.87 -22.66 20.73
N LYS A 198 49.59 -23.76 20.48
CA LYS A 198 50.99 -23.70 20.03
C LYS A 198 51.09 -22.58 18.97
N PRO A 199 52.11 -21.71 19.05
CA PRO A 199 52.25 -20.61 18.10
C PRO A 199 52.04 -21.17 16.70
N PRO A 200 51.27 -20.49 15.83
CA PRO A 200 51.09 -20.94 14.46
C PRO A 200 52.48 -21.25 13.92
N SER A 201 52.68 -22.46 13.39
CA SER A 201 53.98 -22.86 12.87
C SER A 201 54.45 -21.75 11.93
N PRO A 202 55.73 -21.35 11.99
CA PRO A 202 56.24 -20.32 11.09
C PRO A 202 55.78 -20.70 9.69
N LYS A 203 55.07 -19.79 9.00
CA LYS A 203 54.54 -20.03 7.66
C LYS A 203 55.65 -20.71 6.88
N HIS A 204 55.42 -21.94 6.43
CA HIS A 204 56.40 -22.65 5.62
C HIS A 204 56.72 -21.72 4.47
N ARG A 205 57.95 -21.17 4.43
CA ARG A 205 58.39 -20.42 3.26
C ARG A 205 58.24 -21.41 2.12
N ILE A 206 57.30 -21.18 1.22
CA ILE A 206 57.22 -21.96 -0.01
C ILE A 206 58.58 -21.71 -0.64
N LYS A 207 59.46 -22.73 -0.59
CA LYS A 207 60.68 -22.70 -1.37
C LYS A 207 60.15 -22.57 -2.79
N TYR A 208 60.48 -21.49 -3.50
CA TYR A 208 60.25 -21.45 -4.94
C TYR A 208 60.96 -22.68 -5.49
N VAL A 209 60.18 -23.69 -5.84
CA VAL A 209 60.68 -24.82 -6.59
C VAL A 209 60.96 -24.22 -7.95
N SER A 210 62.23 -24.19 -8.35
CA SER A 210 62.59 -23.79 -9.71
C SER A 210 61.76 -24.64 -10.66
N ARG A 211 61.01 -23.98 -11.56
CA ARG A 211 60.25 -24.66 -12.60
C ARG A 211 61.25 -25.53 -13.38
N GLN A 212 60.98 -26.82 -13.50
CA GLN A 212 61.72 -27.65 -14.45
C GLN A 212 61.27 -27.26 -15.84
N TYR A 213 62.21 -26.84 -16.69
CA TYR A 213 61.92 -26.44 -18.06
C TYR A 213 61.43 -27.64 -18.88
N SER A 214 60.40 -27.42 -19.68
CA SER A 214 59.91 -28.44 -20.61
C SER A 214 61.00 -28.77 -21.65
N PRO A 215 61.09 -30.00 -22.18
CA PRO A 215 62.07 -30.35 -23.21
C PRO A 215 62.05 -29.40 -24.42
N ARG A 216 60.88 -28.85 -24.76
CA ARG A 216 60.74 -27.84 -25.83
C ARG A 216 61.38 -26.49 -25.49
N GLU A 217 61.34 -26.08 -24.22
CA GLU A 217 61.95 -24.83 -23.76
C GLU A 217 63.48 -24.94 -23.74
N LEU A 218 64.01 -26.13 -23.44
CA LEU A 218 65.44 -26.44 -23.52
C LEU A 218 65.94 -26.48 -24.97
N GLU A 219 65.20 -27.12 -25.89
CA GLU A 219 65.51 -27.08 -27.32
C GLU A 219 65.55 -25.65 -27.86
N TYR A 220 64.61 -24.80 -27.44
CA TYR A 220 64.60 -23.40 -27.82
C TYR A 220 65.85 -22.65 -27.35
N LEU A 221 66.31 -22.88 -26.11
CA LEU A 221 67.55 -22.26 -25.59
C LEU A 221 68.76 -22.67 -26.43
N ILE A 222 68.90 -23.96 -26.73
CA ILE A 222 70.06 -24.51 -27.45
C ILE A 222 70.12 -23.99 -28.90
N HIS A 223 68.96 -23.75 -29.52
CA HIS A 223 68.90 -23.39 -30.94
C HIS A 223 68.86 -21.88 -31.21
N PHE A 224 68.31 -21.08 -30.30
CA PHE A 224 68.03 -19.65 -30.55
C PHE A 224 68.77 -18.69 -29.62
N THR A 225 69.57 -19.20 -28.66
CA THR A 225 70.43 -18.38 -27.80
C THR A 225 71.83 -18.97 -27.76
N ASP A 226 72.84 -18.18 -27.38
CA ASP A 226 74.24 -18.64 -27.22
C ASP A 226 74.45 -19.55 -25.98
N TYR A 227 73.38 -20.21 -25.52
CA TYR A 227 73.40 -21.07 -24.34
C TYR A 227 74.16 -22.38 -24.61
N CYS A 228 75.22 -22.62 -23.83
CA CYS A 228 75.97 -23.87 -23.87
C CYS A 228 75.72 -24.69 -22.59
N PRO A 229 75.26 -25.96 -22.69
CA PRO A 229 74.93 -26.80 -21.53
C PRO A 229 76.08 -27.07 -20.56
N TYR A 230 77.34 -26.90 -20.99
CA TYR A 230 78.52 -27.26 -20.22
C TYR A 230 79.17 -26.11 -19.45
N GLU A 231 78.84 -24.85 -19.78
CA GLU A 231 79.50 -23.66 -19.21
C GLU A 231 78.56 -22.81 -18.34
N ASP A 232 77.25 -22.83 -18.61
CA ASP A 232 76.30 -21.84 -18.08
C ASP A 232 75.10 -22.46 -17.31
N GLU A 233 75.34 -23.38 -16.38
CA GLU A 233 74.25 -24.05 -15.63
C GLU A 233 73.40 -23.08 -14.77
N GLU A 234 73.97 -21.96 -14.31
CA GLU A 234 73.27 -20.99 -13.46
C GLU A 234 72.64 -19.81 -14.24
N ALA A 235 72.98 -19.63 -15.52
CA ALA A 235 72.57 -18.47 -16.32
C ALA A 235 71.18 -18.63 -16.96
N VAL A 236 70.57 -19.82 -16.92
CA VAL A 236 69.25 -20.11 -17.53
C VAL A 236 68.15 -19.18 -17.00
N ASN A 237 68.25 -18.75 -15.73
CA ASN A 237 67.29 -17.85 -15.10
C ASN A 237 67.36 -16.40 -15.61
N LEU A 238 68.44 -15.99 -16.28
CA LEU A 238 68.58 -14.65 -16.89
C LEU A 238 67.82 -14.53 -18.21
N PHE A 239 67.69 -15.63 -18.97
CA PHE A 239 66.99 -15.63 -20.26
C PHE A 239 65.46 -15.70 -20.12
N PHE A 240 64.96 -16.18 -18.98
CA PHE A 240 63.54 -16.16 -18.64
C PHE A 240 63.30 -15.55 -17.24
N PRO A 241 63.42 -14.22 -17.09
CA PRO A 241 63.39 -13.57 -15.78
C PRO A 241 61.99 -13.44 -15.17
N LEU A 242 60.91 -13.74 -15.90
CA LEU A 242 59.54 -13.63 -15.42
C LEU A 242 58.72 -14.80 -15.90
N GLY A 243 58.27 -15.63 -14.96
CA GLY A 243 57.22 -16.59 -15.23
C GLY A 243 55.96 -15.86 -15.69
N THR A 244 55.44 -16.23 -16.84
CA THR A 244 54.00 -16.17 -17.11
C THR A 244 53.31 -17.29 -16.36
#